data_AF-A0A4Q3F8N2-F1
#
_entry.id   AF-A0A4Q3F8N2-F1
#
_cell.length_a   1.000
_cell.length_b   1.000
_cell.length_c   1.000
_cell.angle_alpha   90.00
_cell.angle_beta   90.00
_cell.angle_gamma   90.00
#
_symmetry.space_group_name_H-M   'P 1'
#
loop_
_entity.id
_entity.type
_entity.pdbx_description
1 polymer ?
#
loop_
_entity_poly.entity_id
_entity_poly.type
_entity_poly.pdbx_seq_one_letter_code
_entity_poly.pdbx_strand_id
1 'polypeptide(L)'
;MDRFLPNKRFVKFTCCFFLIFELFLNEKVFSQQGGISRIYTDYNGFWTSASTNNAVKPENDHNLLGFTWFGNTYSTGVNNARLTANGVTFIPTVFQAFPVRNVTLTGSNCKIGLGQLKDGVNNGMQATPPFSMPPKISDFLTDGIQGLNIGTGVANVPASTPLTFDFGSII
;
A
#
# COMPACT_ATOMS: atom_id res chain seq x y z
N MET A 1 61.73 -34.62 16.98
CA MET A 1 60.95 -33.91 15.96
C MET A 1 59.75 -34.78 15.61
N ASP A 2 58.74 -34.81 16.46
CA ASP A 2 57.47 -35.45 16.10
C ASP A 2 56.35 -34.44 16.33
N ARG A 3 55.69 -34.12 15.21
CA ARG A 3 54.77 -33.01 15.05
C ARG A 3 53.49 -33.29 15.83
N PHE A 4 53.09 -32.33 16.66
CA PHE A 4 51.71 -32.13 17.10
C PHE A 4 50.84 -31.84 15.85
N LEU A 5 50.43 -32.89 15.14
CA LEU A 5 49.35 -32.76 14.17
C LEU A 5 48.03 -32.98 14.91
N PRO A 6 47.13 -31.99 14.95
CA PRO A 6 45.85 -32.13 15.61
C PRO A 6 45.06 -33.29 15.00
N ASN A 7 44.44 -34.09 15.87
CA ASN A 7 43.71 -35.30 15.50
C ASN A 7 42.63 -34.97 14.45
N LYS A 8 42.66 -35.64 13.31
CA LYS A 8 41.73 -35.43 12.18
C LYS A 8 40.25 -35.51 12.58
N ARG A 9 39.93 -36.24 13.67
CA ARG A 9 38.57 -36.31 14.24
C ARG A 9 38.17 -35.03 14.98
N PHE A 10 39.12 -34.39 15.67
CA PHE A 10 38.89 -33.13 16.39
C PHE A 10 38.70 -31.97 15.40
N VAL A 11 39.50 -31.91 14.32
CA VAL A 11 39.36 -30.90 13.26
C VAL A 11 38.01 -31.00 12.54
N LYS A 12 37.52 -32.22 12.26
CA LYS A 12 36.20 -32.43 11.65
C LYS A 12 35.05 -32.01 12.57
N PHE A 13 35.14 -32.31 13.87
CA PHE A 13 34.10 -31.94 14.83
C PHE A 13 34.01 -30.42 15.00
N THR A 14 35.15 -29.72 15.05
CA THR A 14 35.22 -28.26 15.13
C THR A 14 34.73 -27.59 13.84
N CYS A 15 35.08 -28.10 12.65
CA CYS A 15 34.56 -27.58 11.38
C CYS A 15 33.03 -27.75 11.25
N CYS A 16 32.47 -28.89 11.65
CA CYS A 16 31.02 -29.09 11.62
C CYS A 16 30.29 -28.16 12.59
N PHE A 17 30.87 -27.87 13.75
CA PHE A 17 30.28 -26.96 14.73
C PHE A 17 30.32 -25.49 14.25
N PHE A 18 31.41 -25.07 13.60
CA PHE A 18 31.51 -23.75 12.96
C PHE A 18 30.53 -23.58 11.79
N LEU A 19 30.37 -24.59 10.92
CA LEU A 19 29.40 -24.57 9.82
C LEU A 19 27.95 -24.46 10.30
N ILE A 20 27.60 -25.16 11.39
CA ILE A 20 26.26 -25.07 11.98
C ILE A 20 26.06 -23.70 12.65
N PHE A 21 27.08 -23.16 13.33
CA PHE A 21 27.02 -21.83 13.94
C PHE A 21 26.87 -20.69 12.90
N GLU A 22 27.54 -20.80 11.75
CA GLU A 22 27.39 -19.85 10.63
C GLU A 22 26.00 -19.93 9.94
N LEU A 23 25.39 -21.12 9.92
CA LEU A 23 24.01 -21.33 9.44
C LEU A 23 22.98 -20.63 10.35
N PHE A 24 23.21 -20.59 11.67
CA PHE A 24 22.31 -19.92 12.63
C PHE A 24 22.47 -18.39 12.69
N LEU A 25 23.61 -17.84 12.24
CA LEU A 25 23.82 -16.37 12.18
C LEU A 25 23.19 -15.73 10.93
N ASN A 26 22.72 -16.54 9.97
CA ASN A 26 22.07 -16.08 8.74
C ASN A 26 20.53 -16.21 8.76
N GLU A 27 19.93 -16.36 9.94
CA GLU A 27 18.49 -16.20 10.11
C GLU A 27 18.13 -14.70 9.97
N LYS A 28 18.20 -14.21 8.72
CA LYS A 28 17.34 -13.10 8.28
C LYS A 28 15.93 -13.63 8.46
N VAL A 29 15.36 -13.34 9.63
CA VAL A 29 13.96 -13.56 9.95
C VAL A 29 13.15 -13.14 8.73
N PHE A 30 12.63 -14.13 8.00
CA PHE A 30 11.65 -13.91 6.94
C PHE A 30 10.36 -13.51 7.65
N SER A 31 10.31 -12.26 8.09
CA SER A 31 9.04 -11.63 8.41
C SER A 31 8.23 -11.55 7.10
N GLN A 32 6.91 -11.58 7.21
CA GLN A 32 5.93 -11.57 6.13
C GLN A 32 6.01 -10.26 5.31
N GLN A 33 7.14 -9.99 4.67
CA GLN A 33 7.47 -8.77 3.94
C GLN A 33 7.13 -8.95 2.46
N GLY A 34 5.86 -9.20 2.16
CA GLY A 34 5.35 -9.14 0.78
C GLY A 34 4.64 -7.82 0.47
N GLY A 35 4.08 -7.18 1.50
CA GLY A 35 3.21 -6.01 1.35
C GLY A 35 3.94 -4.68 1.40
N ILE A 36 3.20 -3.63 1.05
CA ILE A 36 3.60 -2.23 1.27
C ILE A 36 3.78 -2.01 2.77
N SER A 37 4.97 -1.56 3.19
CA SER A 37 5.29 -1.30 4.59
C SER A 37 5.00 0.14 5.02
N ARG A 38 4.85 1.05 4.05
CA ARG A 38 4.57 2.46 4.30
C ARG A 38 3.86 3.09 3.12
N ILE A 39 2.92 3.99 3.39
CA ILE A 39 2.32 4.86 2.39
C ILE A 39 2.56 6.32 2.77
N TYR A 40 2.54 7.18 1.75
CA TYR A 40 2.65 8.63 1.83
C TYR A 40 1.47 9.24 1.08
N THR A 41 0.79 10.19 1.68
CA THR A 41 -0.44 10.78 1.13
C THR A 41 -0.43 12.30 1.30
N ASP A 42 -1.29 12.99 0.57
CA ASP A 42 -1.50 14.44 0.72
C ASP A 42 -2.50 14.82 1.81
N TYR A 43 -2.95 13.85 2.62
CA TYR A 43 -3.88 14.07 3.72
C TYR A 43 -3.37 15.13 4.69
N ASN A 44 -4.19 16.16 4.98
CA ASN A 44 -3.83 17.33 5.80
C ASN A 44 -2.48 17.98 5.41
N GLY A 45 -2.19 18.01 4.10
CA GLY A 45 -0.99 18.60 3.55
C GLY A 45 0.15 17.60 3.37
N PHE A 46 0.33 16.66 4.29
CA PHE A 46 1.22 15.51 4.15
C PHE A 46 0.98 14.51 5.29
N TRP A 47 0.86 13.22 4.96
CA TRP A 47 0.70 12.17 5.95
C TRP A 47 1.47 10.91 5.55
N THR A 48 1.91 10.14 6.54
CA THR A 48 2.56 8.85 6.30
C THR A 48 2.13 7.80 7.32
N SER A 49 2.00 6.55 6.88
CA SER A 49 1.69 5.42 7.78
C SER A 49 2.88 4.98 8.64
N ALA A 50 4.01 5.69 8.56
CA ALA A 50 5.31 5.40 9.16
C ALA A 50 5.34 5.24 10.68
N SER A 51 4.48 5.94 11.41
CA SER A 51 4.52 5.95 12.86
C SER A 51 3.67 4.83 13.42
N THR A 52 4.22 4.07 14.37
CA THR A 52 3.52 3.01 15.10
C THR A 52 2.24 3.50 15.79
N ASN A 53 2.10 4.80 16.03
CA ASN A 53 0.90 5.47 16.53
C ASN A 53 0.64 6.77 15.77
N ASN A 54 0.06 6.68 14.57
CA ASN A 54 -0.47 7.86 13.89
C ASN A 54 -1.68 8.39 14.69
N ALA A 55 -1.48 9.49 15.44
CA ALA A 55 -2.53 10.13 16.22
C ALA A 55 -3.67 10.66 15.34
N VAL A 56 -3.33 11.08 14.11
CA VAL A 56 -4.30 11.47 13.08
C VAL A 56 -4.32 10.39 12.01
N LYS A 57 -5.51 9.84 11.74
CA LYS A 57 -5.74 8.90 10.64
C LYS A 57 -6.48 9.64 9.53
N PRO A 58 -6.18 9.37 8.25
CA PRO A 58 -6.94 9.93 7.16
C PRO A 58 -8.41 9.54 7.25
N GLU A 59 -9.29 10.52 7.24
CA GLU A 59 -10.74 10.39 7.42
C GLU A 59 -11.54 11.07 6.28
N ASN A 60 -10.83 11.56 5.26
CA ASN A 60 -11.40 12.20 4.08
C ASN A 60 -10.55 11.83 2.84
N ASP A 61 -10.81 12.44 1.70
CA ASP A 61 -10.03 12.24 0.48
C ASP A 61 -8.55 12.56 0.67
N HIS A 62 -7.72 11.71 0.06
CA HIS A 62 -6.29 11.90 -0.03
C HIS A 62 -5.69 10.99 -1.10
N ASN A 63 -4.83 11.57 -1.94
CA ASN A 63 -4.14 10.86 -3.00
C ASN A 63 -2.90 10.16 -2.43
N LEU A 64 -2.63 8.95 -2.92
CA LEU A 64 -1.39 8.24 -2.68
C LEU A 64 -0.25 8.91 -3.45
N LEU A 65 0.72 9.45 -2.71
CA LEU A 65 1.91 10.11 -3.27
C LEU A 65 3.07 9.14 -3.48
N GLY A 66 3.14 8.10 -2.67
CA GLY A 66 4.20 7.10 -2.73
C GLY A 66 4.03 5.99 -1.71
N PHE A 67 4.83 4.95 -1.85
CA PHE A 67 4.79 3.80 -0.96
C PHE A 67 6.17 3.14 -0.83
N THR A 68 6.42 2.49 0.31
CA THR A 68 7.64 1.71 0.55
C THR A 68 7.36 0.24 0.36
N TRP A 69 8.16 -0.41 -0.48
CA TRP A 69 8.10 -1.84 -0.76
C TRP A 69 9.52 -2.39 -0.83
N PHE A 70 9.78 -3.49 -0.10
CA PHE A 70 11.12 -4.07 0.07
C PHE A 70 12.22 -3.04 0.43
N GLY A 71 11.88 -2.07 1.30
CA GLY A 71 12.81 -1.04 1.77
C GLY A 71 13.04 0.12 0.80
N ASN A 72 12.53 0.04 -0.43
CA ASN A 72 12.59 1.12 -1.41
C ASN A 72 11.28 1.91 -1.40
N THR A 73 11.38 3.24 -1.40
CA THR A 73 10.22 4.12 -1.57
C THR A 73 10.08 4.50 -3.03
N TYR A 74 8.89 4.29 -3.60
CA TYR A 74 8.54 4.69 -4.96
C TYR A 74 7.53 5.83 -4.89
N SER A 75 7.72 6.87 -5.68
CA SER A 75 6.68 7.88 -5.86
C SER A 75 5.65 7.41 -6.88
N THR A 76 4.41 7.88 -6.74
CA THR A 76 3.35 7.61 -7.72
C THR A 76 3.36 8.57 -8.91
N GLY A 77 4.05 9.70 -8.79
CA GLY A 77 4.01 10.79 -9.77
C GLY A 77 2.91 11.81 -9.50
N VAL A 78 2.01 11.57 -8.54
CA VAL A 78 0.93 12.51 -8.17
C VAL A 78 1.49 13.85 -7.69
N ASN A 79 2.47 13.83 -6.76
CA ASN A 79 3.09 15.06 -6.25
C ASN A 79 4.49 14.80 -5.66
N ASN A 80 5.48 14.64 -6.55
CA ASN A 80 6.87 14.41 -6.16
C ASN A 80 7.47 15.60 -5.40
N ALA A 81 7.06 16.84 -5.73
CA ALA A 81 7.52 18.04 -5.03
C ALA A 81 7.15 18.01 -3.54
N ARG A 82 5.95 17.53 -3.19
CA ARG A 82 5.50 17.38 -1.81
C ARG A 82 6.28 16.32 -1.05
N LEU A 83 6.64 15.20 -1.69
CA LEU A 83 7.53 14.20 -1.11
C LEU A 83 8.92 14.80 -0.81
N THR A 84 9.51 15.51 -1.78
CA THR A 84 10.81 16.18 -1.61
C THR A 84 10.77 17.24 -0.51
N ALA A 85 9.71 18.08 -0.46
CA ALA A 85 9.55 19.10 0.56
C ALA A 85 9.43 18.54 1.99
N ASN A 86 8.99 17.28 2.13
CA ASN A 86 8.90 16.57 3.41
C ASN A 86 10.09 15.61 3.64
N GLY A 87 11.18 15.76 2.89
CA GLY A 87 12.41 15.00 3.11
C GLY A 87 12.33 13.51 2.76
N VAL A 88 11.37 13.11 1.92
CA VAL A 88 11.26 11.72 1.47
C VAL A 88 12.19 11.49 0.28
N THR A 89 13.13 10.56 0.43
CA THR A 89 13.91 10.01 -0.70
C THR A 89 13.10 8.91 -1.37
N PHE A 90 12.97 8.96 -2.70
CA PHE A 90 12.18 8.01 -3.48
C PHE A 90 12.78 7.75 -4.86
N ILE A 91 12.38 6.63 -5.46
CA ILE A 91 12.56 6.30 -6.86
C ILE A 91 11.36 6.89 -7.63
N PRO A 92 11.58 7.80 -8.60
CA PRO A 92 10.50 8.40 -9.35
C PRO A 92 9.87 7.39 -10.31
N THR A 93 8.58 7.14 -10.13
CA THR A 93 7.76 6.28 -11.00
C THR A 93 6.42 6.96 -11.26
N VAL A 94 5.70 6.49 -12.29
CA VAL A 94 4.31 6.87 -12.59
C VAL A 94 3.41 5.67 -12.34
N PHE A 95 2.34 5.90 -11.58
CA PHE A 95 1.31 4.91 -11.32
C PHE A 95 -0.05 5.50 -11.65
N GLN A 96 -0.96 4.65 -12.09
CA GLN A 96 -2.33 5.01 -12.40
C GLN A 96 -3.26 3.84 -12.06
N ALA A 97 -4.46 4.16 -11.56
CA ALA A 97 -5.50 3.16 -11.39
C ALA A 97 -5.98 2.63 -12.75
N PHE A 98 -6.30 1.34 -12.79
CA PHE A 98 -6.84 0.75 -14.01
C PHE A 98 -8.16 1.43 -14.40
N PRO A 99 -8.33 1.83 -15.68
CA PRO A 99 -9.61 2.29 -16.16
C PRO A 99 -10.66 1.20 -15.93
N VAL A 100 -11.71 1.52 -15.17
CA VAL A 100 -12.82 0.60 -14.92
C VAL A 100 -14.06 1.09 -15.64
N ARG A 101 -14.72 0.21 -16.36
CA ARG A 101 -15.97 0.55 -17.03
C ARG A 101 -17.04 0.89 -15.99
N ASN A 102 -17.79 1.95 -16.27
CA ASN A 102 -18.89 2.36 -15.41
C ASN A 102 -19.93 1.25 -15.32
N VAL A 103 -20.14 0.76 -14.10
CA VAL A 103 -21.26 -0.12 -13.78
C VAL A 103 -22.13 0.59 -12.75
N THR A 104 -23.40 0.77 -13.07
CA THR A 104 -24.37 1.29 -12.11
C THR A 104 -24.59 0.23 -11.04
N LEU A 105 -24.50 0.63 -9.78
CA LEU A 105 -24.71 -0.27 -8.67
C LEU A 105 -26.19 -0.68 -8.58
N THR A 106 -26.50 -1.88 -9.04
CA THR A 106 -27.82 -2.49 -8.95
C THR A 106 -27.77 -3.69 -8.00
N GLY A 107 -28.28 -3.53 -6.78
CA GLY A 107 -28.33 -4.59 -5.76
C GLY A 107 -28.13 -4.05 -4.35
N SER A 108 -28.92 -4.52 -3.38
CA SER A 108 -28.97 -3.93 -2.02
C SER A 108 -27.68 -4.07 -1.20
N ASN A 109 -26.78 -4.97 -1.60
CA ASN A 109 -25.61 -5.34 -0.82
C ASN A 109 -24.30 -4.70 -1.25
N CYS A 110 -24.19 -4.10 -2.44
CA CYS A 110 -22.99 -3.36 -2.81
C CYS A 110 -22.91 -2.06 -2.01
N LYS A 111 -21.75 -1.78 -1.41
CA LYS A 111 -21.55 -0.64 -0.51
C LYS A 111 -20.47 0.26 -1.06
N ILE A 112 -20.69 1.57 -0.93
CA ILE A 112 -19.71 2.59 -1.22
C ILE A 112 -18.98 2.88 0.09
N GLY A 113 -17.66 2.78 0.05
CA GLY A 113 -16.79 3.17 1.15
C GLY A 113 -16.31 4.60 0.90
N LEU A 114 -16.43 5.46 1.91
CA LEU A 114 -15.94 6.83 1.92
C LEU A 114 -15.19 7.08 3.24
N GLY A 115 -14.27 8.03 3.24
CA GLY A 115 -13.76 8.61 4.47
C GLY A 115 -14.92 9.14 5.33
N GLN A 116 -14.85 8.94 6.65
CA GLN A 116 -15.96 9.30 7.56
C GLN A 116 -16.37 10.77 7.50
N LEU A 117 -15.48 11.68 7.08
CA LEU A 117 -15.76 13.11 6.94
C LEU A 117 -16.00 13.53 5.49
N LYS A 118 -16.16 12.61 4.55
CA LYS A 118 -16.45 12.91 3.14
C LYS A 118 -17.76 13.68 2.96
N ASP A 119 -18.76 13.40 3.81
CA ASP A 119 -20.04 14.11 3.87
C ASP A 119 -20.05 15.25 4.90
N GLY A 120 -18.92 15.52 5.56
CA GLY A 120 -18.78 16.52 6.60
C GLY A 120 -19.38 16.15 7.96
N VAL A 121 -19.89 14.92 8.15
CA VAL A 121 -20.56 14.50 9.39
C VAL A 121 -19.72 13.46 10.16
N ASN A 122 -19.10 13.89 11.26
CA ASN A 122 -18.32 12.99 12.11
C ASN A 122 -19.20 11.93 12.78
N ASN A 123 -18.84 10.65 12.66
CA ASN A 123 -19.59 9.49 13.18
C ASN A 123 -21.07 9.46 12.76
N GLY A 124 -21.40 9.98 11.57
CA GLY A 124 -22.78 10.05 11.10
C GLY A 124 -22.89 9.90 9.59
N MET A 125 -24.06 10.26 9.08
CA MET A 125 -24.36 10.28 7.66
C MET A 125 -25.23 11.50 7.34
N GLN A 126 -24.86 12.28 6.33
CA GLN A 126 -25.69 13.34 5.79
C GLN A 126 -26.89 12.74 5.02
N ALA A 127 -28.05 13.41 5.07
CA ALA A 127 -29.24 12.98 4.33
C ALA A 127 -29.06 12.97 2.80
N THR A 128 -28.15 13.81 2.28
CA THR A 128 -27.78 13.84 0.88
C THR A 128 -26.39 13.23 0.71
N PRO A 129 -26.21 12.22 -0.14
CA PRO A 129 -24.89 11.61 -0.36
C PRO A 129 -23.91 12.63 -0.97
N PRO A 130 -22.61 12.59 -0.62
CA PRO A 130 -21.60 13.49 -1.18
C PRO A 130 -21.12 13.06 -2.58
N PHE A 131 -22.00 12.42 -3.36
CA PHE A 131 -21.71 11.89 -4.70
C PHE A 131 -23.00 11.84 -5.54
N SER A 132 -22.83 11.71 -6.86
CA SER A 132 -23.96 11.70 -7.79
C SER A 132 -24.78 10.42 -7.73
N MET A 133 -26.10 10.55 -7.86
CA MET A 133 -27.06 9.44 -7.94
C MET A 133 -27.55 9.23 -9.38
N PRO A 134 -27.67 7.97 -9.86
CA PRO A 134 -27.25 6.73 -9.22
C PRO A 134 -25.71 6.58 -9.22
N PRO A 135 -25.13 5.92 -8.21
CA PRO A 135 -23.69 5.82 -8.09
C PRO A 135 -23.11 4.87 -9.14
N LYS A 136 -21.96 5.25 -9.70
CA LYS A 136 -21.17 4.42 -10.63
C LYS A 136 -19.92 3.93 -9.91
N ILE A 137 -19.58 2.66 -10.08
CA ILE A 137 -18.38 2.07 -9.46
C ILE A 137 -17.10 2.83 -9.82
N SER A 138 -17.00 3.29 -11.07
CA SER A 138 -15.87 4.08 -11.58
C SER A 138 -15.58 5.31 -10.73
N ASP A 139 -16.61 6.00 -10.26
CA ASP A 139 -16.46 7.27 -9.55
C ASP A 139 -15.72 7.08 -8.22
N PHE A 140 -15.62 5.85 -7.71
CA PHE A 140 -14.96 5.52 -6.45
C PHE A 140 -13.67 4.70 -6.61
N LEU A 141 -13.55 3.92 -7.69
CA LEU A 141 -12.36 3.08 -7.95
C LEU A 141 -11.29 3.82 -8.77
N THR A 142 -11.64 4.91 -9.44
CA THR A 142 -10.71 5.76 -10.18
C THR A 142 -10.75 7.22 -9.68
N ASP A 143 -11.13 7.42 -8.42
CA ASP A 143 -11.19 8.77 -7.83
C ASP A 143 -9.78 9.35 -7.61
N GLY A 144 -9.68 10.67 -7.66
CA GLY A 144 -8.44 11.40 -7.42
C GLY A 144 -7.48 11.48 -8.61
N ILE A 145 -6.32 12.07 -8.35
CA ILE A 145 -5.27 12.28 -9.35
C ILE A 145 -4.72 10.91 -9.76
N GLN A 146 -4.71 10.62 -11.07
CA GLN A 146 -4.36 9.30 -11.62
C GLN A 146 -5.23 8.15 -11.09
N GLY A 147 -6.38 8.45 -10.50
CA GLY A 147 -7.24 7.47 -9.83
C GLY A 147 -6.67 6.95 -8.51
N LEU A 148 -5.77 7.69 -7.87
CA LEU A 148 -5.03 7.24 -6.68
C LEU A 148 -5.55 7.85 -5.37
N ASN A 149 -6.80 8.33 -5.31
CA ASN A 149 -7.46 8.63 -4.03
C ASN A 149 -7.76 7.31 -3.31
N ILE A 150 -7.27 7.16 -2.08
CA ILE A 150 -7.52 5.97 -1.24
C ILE A 150 -8.57 6.24 -0.16
N GLY A 151 -9.23 7.40 -0.20
CA GLY A 151 -10.36 7.76 0.65
C GLY A 151 -11.71 7.23 0.17
N THR A 152 -11.78 6.63 -1.02
CA THR A 152 -13.00 6.05 -1.59
C THR A 152 -12.81 4.58 -1.96
N GLY A 153 -13.90 3.83 -2.02
CA GLY A 153 -13.87 2.45 -2.47
C GLY A 153 -15.24 1.84 -2.63
N VAL A 154 -15.27 0.58 -3.05
CA VAL A 154 -16.50 -0.20 -3.21
C VAL A 154 -16.31 -1.56 -2.54
N ALA A 155 -17.31 -2.00 -1.79
CA ALA A 155 -17.35 -3.31 -1.13
C ALA A 155 -18.56 -4.11 -1.61
N ASN A 156 -18.46 -5.44 -1.48
CA ASN A 156 -19.53 -6.39 -1.80
C ASN A 156 -20.06 -6.24 -3.24
N VAL A 157 -19.17 -6.02 -4.22
CA VAL A 157 -19.53 -6.04 -5.64
C VAL A 157 -20.10 -7.44 -5.96
N PRO A 158 -21.34 -7.55 -6.47
CA PRO A 158 -21.95 -8.85 -6.74
C PRO A 158 -21.17 -9.65 -7.78
N ALA A 159 -21.10 -10.98 -7.62
CA ALA A 159 -20.44 -11.84 -8.61
C ALA A 159 -21.09 -11.77 -10.00
N SER A 160 -22.38 -11.42 -10.08
CA SER A 160 -23.11 -11.16 -11.34
C SER A 160 -22.76 -9.84 -12.01
N THR A 161 -21.93 -9.00 -11.36
CA THR A 161 -21.52 -7.67 -11.83
C THR A 161 -20.02 -7.69 -12.13
N PRO A 162 -19.59 -8.22 -13.28
CA PRO A 162 -18.17 -8.28 -13.60
C PRO A 162 -17.58 -6.87 -13.77
N LEU A 163 -16.49 -6.58 -13.06
CA LEU A 163 -15.70 -5.39 -13.30
C LEU A 163 -14.88 -5.61 -14.57
N THR A 164 -15.09 -4.75 -15.56
CA THR A 164 -14.31 -4.76 -16.80
C THR A 164 -13.26 -3.66 -16.73
N PHE A 165 -12.00 -4.04 -16.89
CA PHE A 165 -10.89 -3.11 -16.99
C PHE A 165 -10.47 -3.01 -18.45
N ASP A 166 -10.58 -1.82 -19.00
CA ASP A 166 -10.25 -1.56 -20.41
C ASP A 166 -8.75 -1.23 -20.50
N PHE A 167 -7.95 -2.18 -20.98
CA PHE A 167 -6.52 -1.99 -21.19
C PHE A 167 -6.28 -1.28 -22.53
N GLY A 168 -6.26 0.05 -22.49
CA GLY A 168 -5.74 0.90 -23.56
C GLY A 168 -4.25 1.22 -23.37
N SER A 169 -3.74 2.26 -24.04
CA SER A 169 -2.43 2.81 -23.66
C SER A 169 -2.51 3.42 -22.26
N ILE A 170 -1.74 2.84 -21.35
CA ILE A 170 -1.45 3.40 -20.02
C ILE A 170 -0.09 4.09 -20.17
N ILE A 171 0.02 5.33 -19.69
CA ILE A 171 1.20 6.20 -19.85
C ILE A 171 2.18 5.96 -18.71
#